data_AF-W4GL70-F1
#
_entry.id   AF-W4GL70-F1
#
_cell.length_a   1.000
_cell.length_b   1.000
_cell.length_c   1.000
_cell.angle_alpha   90.00
_cell.angle_beta   90.00
_cell.angle_gamma   90.00
#
_symmetry.space_group_name_H-M   'P 1'
#
loop_
_entity.id
_entity.type
_entity.pdbx_description
1 polymer ?
#
loop_
_entity_poly.entity_id
_entity_poly.type
_entity_poly.pdbx_seq_one_letter_code
_entity_poly.pdbx_strand_id
1 'polypeptide(L)'
;MVVRIKVRVFTFSIDPTVEHSYLVGSAAGGLSSAIGMIVLEDDEDLTFESVRPRIELKEENGLIRRNPMFQEALFQMTEARNPHQWPMHTLQTYWLGYYQHEDDPTPTIIRTEDTSSKCLRDVLDMKSTKVTADLIVIPQSQIGPVCSQCCQRCALCPSIQPRQTT
;
A
#
# COMPACT_ATOMS: atom_id res chain seq x y z
N MET A 1 -6.08 12.52 22.61
CA MET A 1 -6.98 12.75 21.43
C MET A 1 -7.06 11.43 20.67
N VAL A 2 -8.03 11.20 19.78
CA VAL A 2 -8.13 9.92 19.04
C VAL A 2 -7.89 10.18 17.56
N VAL A 3 -6.95 9.44 16.99
CA VAL A 3 -6.59 9.51 15.58
C VAL A 3 -7.25 8.35 14.83
N ARG A 4 -7.77 8.64 13.64
CA ARG A 4 -8.37 7.65 12.74
C ARG A 4 -7.62 7.64 11.42
N ILE A 5 -6.92 6.54 11.15
CA ILE A 5 -6.15 6.34 9.92
C ILE A 5 -6.93 5.39 9.03
N LYS A 6 -7.35 5.86 7.86
CA LYS A 6 -7.93 5.01 6.81
C LYS A 6 -6.80 4.29 6.10
N VAL A 7 -6.94 2.98 5.92
CA VAL A 7 -6.00 2.20 5.13
C VAL A 7 -6.62 1.98 3.76
N ARG A 8 -5.83 2.23 2.70
CA ARG A 8 -6.23 2.12 1.30
C ARG A 8 -5.11 1.46 0.52
N VAL A 9 -5.42 0.81 -0.59
CA VAL A 9 -4.43 0.16 -1.46
C VAL A 9 -4.29 0.98 -2.73
N PHE A 10 -3.06 1.17 -3.19
CA PHE A 10 -2.78 1.77 -4.48
C PHE A 10 -2.45 0.71 -5.53
N THR A 11 -3.14 0.73 -6.66
CA THR A 11 -2.82 -0.10 -7.83
C THR A 11 -2.92 0.77 -9.08
N PHE A 12 -2.11 0.55 -10.12
CA PHE A 12 -2.32 1.30 -11.35
C PHE A 12 -3.55 0.80 -12.11
N SER A 13 -4.25 1.71 -12.81
CA SER A 13 -5.39 1.37 -13.65
C SER A 13 -5.01 0.40 -14.76
N ILE A 14 -5.92 -0.54 -14.99
CA ILE A 14 -5.85 -1.49 -16.09
C ILE A 14 -6.65 -0.90 -17.25
N ASP A 15 -6.05 -0.89 -18.44
CA ASP A 15 -6.81 -0.59 -19.66
C ASP A 15 -7.78 -1.74 -19.93
N PRO A 16 -9.11 -1.52 -19.85
CA PRO A 16 -10.11 -2.56 -20.01
C PRO A 16 -10.10 -3.17 -21.42
N THR A 17 -9.52 -2.48 -22.41
CA THR A 17 -9.40 -3.00 -23.79
C THR A 17 -8.34 -4.09 -23.94
N VAL A 18 -7.41 -4.17 -22.98
CA VAL A 18 -6.35 -5.18 -22.95
C VAL A 18 -6.79 -6.46 -22.22
N GLU A 19 -7.86 -6.39 -21.42
CA GLU A 19 -8.47 -7.58 -20.81
C GLU A 19 -9.50 -8.21 -21.75
N HIS A 20 -9.52 -9.55 -21.78
CA HIS A 20 -10.45 -10.30 -22.60
C HIS A 20 -11.90 -9.89 -22.28
N SER A 21 -12.69 -9.65 -23.33
CA SER A 21 -14.02 -9.01 -23.35
C SER A 21 -15.12 -9.59 -22.44
N TYR A 22 -14.81 -10.61 -21.63
CA TYR A 22 -15.74 -11.29 -20.73
C TYR A 22 -15.56 -10.89 -19.26
N LEU A 23 -14.42 -10.30 -18.87
CA LEU A 23 -14.25 -9.66 -17.57
C LEU A 23 -14.46 -8.16 -17.76
N VAL A 24 -15.69 -7.69 -17.51
CA VAL A 24 -15.95 -6.27 -17.30
C VAL A 24 -15.37 -5.93 -15.93
N GLY A 25 -14.07 -5.63 -15.90
CA GLY A 25 -13.28 -5.47 -14.68
C GLY A 25 -13.78 -4.32 -13.80
N SER A 26 -14.19 -4.64 -12.57
CA SER A 26 -14.49 -3.68 -11.49
C SER A 26 -13.24 -2.97 -10.93
N ALA A 27 -12.04 -3.29 -11.40
CA ALA A 27 -10.81 -2.71 -10.89
C ALA A 27 -10.53 -1.34 -11.53
N ALA A 28 -11.27 -0.32 -11.11
CA ALA A 28 -10.82 1.06 -11.26
C ALA A 28 -9.50 1.18 -10.48
N GLY A 29 -8.36 1.11 -11.16
CA GLY A 29 -7.09 1.39 -10.48
C GLY A 29 -7.05 2.83 -9.97
N GLY A 30 -5.92 3.18 -9.36
CA GLY A 30 -5.76 4.32 -8.50
C GLY A 30 -5.81 3.89 -7.04
N LEU A 31 -6.38 4.74 -6.19
CA LEU A 31 -6.51 4.49 -4.76
C LEU A 31 -7.85 3.79 -4.46
N SER A 32 -7.81 2.61 -3.86
CA SER A 32 -8.99 1.82 -3.50
C SER A 32 -9.92 2.58 -2.55
N SER A 33 -11.14 2.07 -2.33
CA SER A 33 -11.91 2.46 -1.14
C SER A 33 -11.14 2.10 0.15
N ALA A 34 -11.52 2.69 1.28
CA ALA A 34 -10.92 2.34 2.57
C ALA A 34 -11.21 0.88 2.90
N ILE A 35 -10.15 0.06 2.94
CA ILE A 35 -10.21 -1.38 3.29
C ILE A 35 -10.36 -1.59 4.79
N GLY A 36 -10.10 -0.54 5.57
CA GLY A 36 -10.32 -0.51 6.99
C GLY A 36 -9.82 0.77 7.63
N MET A 37 -9.98 0.86 8.94
CA MET A 37 -9.59 2.02 9.73
C MET A 37 -8.85 1.56 10.98
N ILE A 38 -7.73 2.21 11.26
CA ILE A 38 -6.97 2.02 12.49
C ILE A 38 -7.30 3.20 13.39
N VAL A 39 -7.74 2.88 14.61
CA VAL A 39 -8.06 3.88 15.63
C VAL A 39 -6.97 3.81 16.68
N LEU A 40 -6.33 4.95 16.92
CA LEU A 40 -5.18 5.06 17.82
C LEU A 40 -5.42 6.20 18.79
N GLU A 41 -4.86 6.05 19.99
CA GLU A 41 -4.67 7.21 20.86
C GLU A 41 -3.59 8.09 20.23
N ASP A 42 -3.82 9.39 20.32
CA ASP A 42 -2.95 10.39 19.74
C ASP A 42 -1.69 10.54 20.61
N ASP A 43 -0.67 9.79 20.23
CA ASP A 43 0.65 9.74 20.86
C ASP A 43 1.69 10.37 19.92
N GLU A 44 2.61 11.16 20.48
CA GLU A 44 3.70 11.82 19.75
C GLU A 44 4.75 10.80 19.27
N ASP A 45 4.87 9.67 19.95
CA ASP A 45 5.87 8.64 19.65
C ASP A 45 5.37 7.58 18.64
N LEU A 46 4.19 7.81 18.02
CA LEU A 46 3.57 6.83 17.15
C LEU A 46 4.23 6.81 15.76
N THR A 47 4.95 5.72 15.48
CA THR A 47 5.68 5.50 14.23
C THR A 47 4.96 4.55 13.28
N PHE A 48 5.37 4.52 12.01
CA PHE A 48 4.83 3.59 11.01
C PHE A 48 5.11 2.12 11.36
N GLU A 49 6.21 1.83 12.06
CA GLU A 49 6.54 0.49 12.54
C GLU A 49 5.45 -0.03 13.49
N SER A 50 4.93 0.83 14.36
CA SER A 50 3.88 0.47 15.30
C SER A 50 2.54 0.20 14.59
N VAL A 51 2.27 0.80 13.43
CA VAL A 51 1.01 0.65 12.69
C VAL A 51 0.98 -0.66 11.90
N ARG A 52 2.12 -1.12 11.42
CA ARG A 52 2.24 -2.33 10.57
C ARG A 52 1.61 -3.60 11.21
N PRO A 53 1.91 -3.96 12.48
CA PRO A 53 1.25 -5.10 13.13
C PRO A 53 -0.28 -4.95 13.22
N ARG A 54 -0.79 -3.71 13.34
CA ARG A 54 -2.23 -3.44 13.43
C ARG A 54 -2.94 -3.57 12.09
N ILE A 55 -2.22 -3.37 10.98
CA ILE A 55 -2.70 -3.71 9.64
C ILE A 55 -2.76 -5.23 9.49
N GLU A 56 -1.68 -5.93 9.81
CA GLU A 56 -1.47 -7.35 9.46
C GLU A 56 -2.18 -8.34 10.38
N LEU A 57 -2.21 -8.04 11.68
CA LEU A 57 -2.63 -8.94 12.73
C LEU A 57 -3.79 -8.35 13.55
N LYS A 58 -4.64 -9.24 14.05
CA LYS A 58 -5.70 -8.94 15.01
C LYS A 58 -5.62 -9.97 16.13
N GLU A 59 -5.55 -9.51 17.36
CA GLU A 59 -5.69 -10.37 18.54
C GLU A 59 -7.17 -10.46 18.93
N GLU A 60 -7.68 -11.69 19.04
CA GLU A 60 -9.06 -11.94 19.40
C GLU A 60 -9.12 -13.16 20.32
N ASN A 61 -9.56 -12.95 21.57
CA ASN A 61 -9.65 -13.98 22.61
C ASN A 61 -8.31 -14.72 22.87
N GLY A 62 -7.19 -13.99 22.85
CA GLY A 62 -5.85 -14.56 23.04
C GLY A 62 -5.31 -15.35 21.83
N LEU A 63 -6.02 -15.33 20.70
CA LEU A 63 -5.57 -15.91 19.44
C LEU A 63 -5.15 -14.80 18.47
N ILE A 64 -3.91 -14.87 17.99
CA ILE A 64 -3.41 -13.97 16.94
C ILE A 64 -3.87 -14.50 15.60
N ARG A 65 -4.67 -13.71 14.88
CA ARG A 65 -5.20 -14.02 13.55
C ARG A 65 -4.76 -12.96 12.55
N ARG A 66 -4.79 -13.31 11.26
CA ARG A 66 -4.62 -12.32 10.18
C ARG A 66 -5.80 -11.35 10.21
N ASN A 67 -5.51 -10.06 10.17
CA ASN A 67 -6.54 -9.03 10.16
C ASN A 67 -7.34 -9.10 8.83
N PRO A 68 -8.68 -9.05 8.85
CA PRO A 68 -9.50 -8.96 7.63
C PRO A 68 -9.07 -7.81 6.69
N MET A 69 -8.62 -6.68 7.25
CA MET A 69 -8.07 -5.56 6.48
C MET A 69 -6.88 -5.99 5.62
N PHE A 70 -5.95 -6.76 6.20
CA PHE A 70 -4.81 -7.26 5.45
C PHE A 70 -5.19 -8.36 4.45
N GLN A 71 -6.22 -9.16 4.73
CA GLN A 71 -6.74 -10.12 3.75
C GLN A 71 -7.29 -9.41 2.50
N GLU A 72 -8.05 -8.33 2.70
CA GLU A 72 -8.54 -7.49 1.61
C GLU A 72 -7.38 -6.84 0.84
N ALA A 73 -6.35 -6.35 1.56
CA ALA A 73 -5.15 -5.82 0.93
C ALA A 73 -4.45 -6.87 0.05
N LEU A 74 -4.27 -8.09 0.56
CA LEU A 74 -3.65 -9.20 -0.19
C LEU A 74 -4.47 -9.60 -1.42
N PHE A 75 -5.80 -9.57 -1.33
CA PHE A 75 -6.67 -9.82 -2.48
C PHE A 75 -6.37 -8.80 -3.59
N GLN A 76 -6.38 -7.51 -3.28
CA GLN A 76 -6.09 -6.45 -4.25
C GLN A 76 -4.66 -6.49 -4.77
N MET A 77 -3.66 -6.85 -3.94
CA MET A 77 -2.28 -7.06 -4.38
C MET A 77 -2.16 -8.19 -5.41
N THR A 78 -2.95 -9.25 -5.25
CA THR A 78 -2.92 -10.43 -6.11
C THR A 78 -3.60 -10.16 -7.46
N GLU A 79 -4.67 -9.35 -7.46
CA GLU A 79 -5.32 -8.92 -8.70
C GLU A 79 -4.55 -7.81 -9.44
N ALA A 80 -3.68 -7.09 -8.74
CA ALA A 80 -2.89 -6.01 -9.34
C ALA A 80 -1.91 -6.55 -10.40
N ARG A 81 -1.75 -5.78 -11.49
CA ARG A 81 -0.75 -6.09 -12.52
C ARG A 81 0.65 -6.10 -11.95
N ASN A 82 1.48 -6.97 -12.52
CA ASN A 82 2.91 -7.05 -12.24
C ASN A 82 3.73 -6.52 -13.44
N PRO A 83 3.73 -5.19 -13.69
CA PRO A 83 4.43 -4.61 -14.84
C PRO A 83 5.92 -4.94 -14.83
N HIS A 84 6.56 -4.95 -13.65
CA HIS A 84 8.00 -5.18 -13.53
C HIS A 84 8.41 -6.66 -13.54
N GLN A 85 7.45 -7.60 -13.58
CA GLN A 85 7.71 -9.04 -13.50
C GLN A 85 8.44 -9.44 -12.20
N TRP A 86 8.05 -8.81 -11.08
CA TRP A 86 8.48 -9.21 -9.75
C TRP A 86 8.22 -10.70 -9.49
N PRO A 87 9.11 -11.43 -8.80
CA PRO A 87 8.90 -12.84 -8.47
C PRO A 87 7.63 -13.05 -7.63
N MET A 88 6.95 -14.19 -7.82
CA MET A 88 5.67 -14.49 -7.17
C MET A 88 5.69 -14.35 -5.64
N HIS A 89 6.79 -14.74 -4.99
CA HIS A 89 6.93 -14.62 -3.53
C HIS A 89 6.95 -13.17 -3.02
N THR A 90 7.27 -12.19 -3.88
CA THR A 90 7.29 -10.76 -3.54
C THR A 90 5.95 -10.06 -3.78
N LEU A 91 5.01 -10.69 -4.51
CA LEU A 91 3.73 -10.06 -4.85
C LEU A 91 2.81 -9.89 -3.63
N GLN A 92 3.07 -10.63 -2.54
CA GLN A 92 2.37 -10.49 -1.26
C GLN A 92 3.06 -9.52 -0.30
N THR A 93 4.13 -8.86 -0.74
CA THR A 93 4.82 -7.82 0.04
C THR A 93 4.38 -6.43 -0.39
N TYR A 94 4.43 -5.49 0.55
CA TYR A 94 3.97 -4.12 0.33
C TYR A 94 4.86 -3.12 1.06
N TRP A 95 4.78 -1.89 0.57
CA TRP A 95 5.33 -0.71 1.20
C TRP A 95 4.22 0.18 1.73
N LEU A 96 4.53 0.96 2.76
CA LEU A 96 3.65 2.02 3.21
C LEU A 96 3.95 3.29 2.41
N GLY A 97 2.93 4.10 2.22
CA GLY A 97 3.03 5.38 1.53
C GLY A 97 1.93 6.34 1.93
N TYR A 98 2.03 7.55 1.38
CA TYR A 98 1.10 8.64 1.59
C TYR A 98 1.08 9.53 0.34
N TYR A 99 0.02 10.31 0.16
CA TYR A 99 0.00 11.37 -0.84
C TYR A 99 0.54 12.66 -0.21
N GLN A 100 1.49 13.34 -0.87
CA GLN A 100 1.97 14.64 -0.41
C GLN A 100 0.91 15.71 -0.70
N HIS A 101 0.27 15.58 -1.85
CA HIS A 101 -0.83 16.42 -2.31
C HIS A 101 -1.98 15.56 -2.84
N GLU A 102 -3.22 16.02 -2.70
CA GLU A 102 -4.41 15.27 -3.15
C GLU A 102 -4.41 14.98 -4.66
N ASP A 103 -3.76 15.84 -5.46
CA ASP A 103 -3.69 15.75 -6.92
C ASP A 103 -2.50 14.91 -7.43
N ASP A 104 -1.67 14.37 -6.53
CA ASP A 104 -0.52 13.57 -6.92
C ASP A 104 -0.96 12.29 -7.64
N PRO A 105 -0.36 11.95 -8.80
CA PRO A 105 -0.77 10.78 -9.59
C PRO A 105 -0.37 9.44 -8.95
N THR A 106 0.62 9.47 -8.05
CA THR A 106 1.16 8.28 -7.38
C THR A 106 1.57 8.61 -5.96
N PRO A 107 1.40 7.68 -5.00
CA PRO A 107 1.78 7.92 -3.62
C PRO A 107 3.30 7.92 -3.45
N THR A 108 3.76 8.70 -2.46
CA THR A 108 5.14 8.70 -2.00
C THR A 108 5.38 7.52 -1.07
N ILE A 109 6.43 6.75 -1.33
CA ILE A 109 6.81 5.58 -0.53
C ILE A 109 7.51 6.04 0.75
N ILE A 110 7.13 5.46 1.88
CA ILE A 110 7.82 5.58 3.16
C ILE A 110 8.90 4.51 3.19
N ARG A 111 10.16 4.95 3.30
CA ARG A 111 11.30 4.05 3.30
C ARG A 111 11.43 3.32 4.63
N THR A 112 12.13 2.18 4.63
CA THR A 112 12.31 1.37 5.84
C THR A 112 13.05 2.15 6.93
N GLU A 113 14.08 2.92 6.56
CA GLU A 113 14.83 3.79 7.48
C GLU A 113 13.97 4.89 8.12
N ASP A 114 12.93 5.32 7.40
CA ASP A 114 11.98 6.35 7.86
C ASP A 114 10.87 5.76 8.75
N THR A 115 10.65 4.46 8.67
CA THR A 115 9.50 3.78 9.32
C THR A 115 9.58 3.84 10.85
N SER A 116 10.81 3.81 11.40
CA SER A 116 11.07 3.88 12.84
C SER A 116 11.50 5.27 13.32
N SER A 117 11.94 6.15 12.40
CA SER A 117 12.51 7.46 12.75
C SER A 117 11.54 8.63 12.56
N LYS A 118 10.53 8.50 11.68
CA LYS A 118 9.54 9.55 11.44
C LYS A 118 8.27 9.29 12.23
N CYS A 119 7.76 10.33 12.88
CA CYS A 119 6.43 10.32 13.49
C CYS A 119 5.36 10.34 12.40
N LEU A 120 4.24 9.64 12.64
CA LEU A 120 3.09 9.65 11.74
C LEU A 120 2.57 11.07 11.48
N ARG A 121 2.59 11.94 12.49
CA ARG A 121 2.07 13.31 12.41
C ARG A 121 2.84 14.22 11.48
N ASP A 122 4.13 13.94 11.29
CA ASP A 122 4.99 14.74 10.42
C ASP A 122 4.74 14.44 8.93
N VAL A 123 4.20 13.26 8.66
CA VAL A 123 4.05 12.70 7.30
C VAL A 123 2.59 12.68 6.87
N LEU A 124 1.68 12.32 7.77
CA LEU A 124 0.25 12.34 7.54
C LEU A 124 -0.30 13.67 8.02
N ASP A 125 -1.16 14.33 7.23
CA ASP A 125 -1.79 15.60 7.62
C ASP A 125 -2.82 15.38 8.75
N MET A 126 -2.30 15.23 9.97
CA MET A 126 -3.04 14.95 11.19
C MET A 126 -3.36 16.23 11.99
N LYS A 127 -3.12 17.41 11.39
CA LYS A 127 -3.15 18.72 12.10
C LYS A 127 -4.53 19.19 12.54
N SER A 128 -5.60 18.46 12.21
CA SER A 128 -6.98 18.83 12.54
C SER A 128 -7.73 17.65 13.15
N THR A 129 -8.41 17.91 14.29
CA THR A 129 -9.25 16.99 15.08
C THR A 129 -10.35 16.26 14.32
N LYS A 130 -10.58 16.60 13.04
CA LYS A 130 -11.63 16.02 12.19
C LYS A 130 -11.09 15.24 10.98
N VAL A 131 -9.78 15.20 10.75
CA VAL A 131 -9.21 14.65 9.52
C VAL A 131 -8.85 13.18 9.73
N THR A 132 -9.47 12.32 8.94
CA THR A 132 -9.01 10.94 8.75
C THR A 132 -7.81 10.98 7.82
N ALA A 133 -6.63 10.57 8.29
CA ALA A 133 -5.46 10.45 7.43
C ALA A 133 -5.55 9.19 6.57
N ASP A 134 -5.12 9.26 5.31
CA ASP A 134 -5.02 8.10 4.43
C ASP A 134 -3.60 7.52 4.51
N LEU A 135 -3.48 6.27 4.98
CA LEU A 135 -2.28 5.47 4.90
C LEU A 135 -2.41 4.49 3.73
N ILE A 136 -1.41 4.50 2.86
CA ILE A 136 -1.49 3.81 1.58
C ILE A 136 -0.62 2.56 1.62
N VAL A 137 -1.22 1.43 1.31
CA VAL A 137 -0.56 0.16 1.06
C VAL A 137 -0.21 0.12 -0.42
N ILE A 138 1.08 0.08 -0.74
CA ILE A 138 1.60 0.05 -2.10
C ILE A 138 2.16 -1.36 -2.35
N PRO A 139 1.50 -2.20 -3.16
CA PRO A 139 2.00 -3.52 -3.52
C PRO A 139 3.38 -3.42 -4.17
N GLN A 140 4.28 -4.37 -3.87
CA GLN A 140 5.61 -4.43 -4.47
C GLN A 140 5.56 -4.42 -6.01
N SER A 141 4.53 -5.03 -6.60
CA SER A 141 4.29 -5.07 -8.03
C SER A 141 4.16 -3.69 -8.70
N GLN A 142 3.75 -2.66 -7.94
CA GLN A 142 3.56 -1.30 -8.43
C GLN A 142 4.86 -0.46 -8.36
N ILE A 143 5.92 -1.00 -7.75
CA ILE A 143 7.17 -0.28 -7.48
C ILE A 143 8.23 -0.73 -8.47
N GLY A 144 8.89 0.23 -9.12
CA GLY A 144 10.01 -0.05 -10.02
C GLY A 144 11.23 -0.57 -9.26
N PRO A 145 11.87 -1.67 -9.73
CA PRO A 145 13.03 -2.27 -9.05
C PRO A 145 14.26 -1.37 -9.01
N VAL A 146 14.39 -0.43 -9.97
CA VAL A 146 15.55 0.46 -10.10
C VAL A 146 15.24 1.86 -9.60
N CYS A 147 14.07 2.42 -9.96
CA CYS A 147 13.72 3.78 -9.56
C CYS A 147 13.19 3.89 -8.13
N SER A 148 12.84 2.75 -7.49
CA SER A 148 12.30 2.70 -6.13
C SER A 148 11.11 3.64 -5.91
N GLN A 149 10.26 3.76 -6.94
CA GLN A 149 9.09 4.62 -6.98
C GLN A 149 7.93 3.88 -7.65
N CYS A 150 6.71 4.32 -7.37
CA CYS A 150 5.51 3.86 -8.06
C CYS A 150 5.63 4.16 -9.56
N CYS A 151 5.70 3.12 -10.40
CA CYS A 151 5.78 3.32 -11.85
C CYS A 151 5.27 2.10 -12.64
N GLN A 152 4.83 2.32 -13.88
CA GLN A 152 4.45 1.28 -14.83
C GLN A 152 5.51 1.12 -15.93
N ARG A 153 6.72 0.67 -15.56
CA ARG A 153 7.90 0.57 -16.45
C ARG A 153 8.38 1.93 -16.98
N CYS A 154 8.83 2.79 -16.08
CA CYS A 154 9.54 4.00 -16.51
C CYS A 154 10.82 3.64 -17.31
N ALA A 155 11.42 4.63 -17.99
CA ALA A 155 12.62 4.40 -18.80
C ALA A 155 13.80 3.76 -18.04
N LEU A 156 13.83 3.90 -16.71
CA LEU A 156 14.86 3.33 -15.83
C LEU A 156 14.56 1.90 -15.37
N CYS A 157 13.33 1.40 -15.55
CA CYS A 157 12.89 0.10 -15.06
C CYS A 157 12.54 -0.86 -16.21
N PRO A 158 13.50 -1.67 -16.69
CA PRO A 158 13.20 -2.78 -17.59
C PRO A 158 12.46 -3.91 -16.86
N SER A 159 11.82 -4.82 -17.59
CA SER A 159 11.25 -6.05 -17.02
C SER A 159 12.33 -6.85 -16.30
N ILE A 160 12.05 -7.30 -15.07
CA ILE A 160 12.96 -8.19 -14.34
C ILE A 160 13.01 -9.50 -15.10
N GLN A 161 14.17 -9.84 -15.67
CA GLN A 161 14.36 -11.15 -16.27
C GLN A 161 14.21 -12.21 -15.17
N PRO A 162 13.32 -13.21 -15.34
CA PRO A 162 13.28 -14.31 -14.39
C PRO A 162 14.66 -14.98 -14.42
N ARG A 163 15.35 -14.99 -13.28
CA ARG A 163 16.59 -15.77 -13.13
C ARG A 163 16.27 -17.19 -13.58
N GLN A 164 16.95 -17.67 -14.62
CA GLN A 164 16.92 -19.08 -14.99
C GLN A 164 17.46 -19.85 -13.79
N THR A 165 16.57 -20.53 -13.07
CA THR A 165 16.96 -21.54 -12.11
C THR A 165 17.57 -22.69 -12.90
N THR A 166 18.90 -22.74 -12.95
CA THR A 166 19.67 -23.94 -13.30
C THR A 166 19.57 -24.98 -12.21
#